data_AF-A0A5K1HB48-F1
#
_entry.id   AF-A0A5K1HB48-F1
#
_cell.length_a   1.000
_cell.length_b   1.000
_cell.length_c   1.000
_cell.angle_alpha   90.00
_cell.angle_beta   90.00
_cell.angle_gamma   90.00
#
_symmetry.space_group_name_H-M   'P 1'
#
loop_
_entity.id
_entity.type
_entity.pdbx_description
1 polymer ?
#
loop_
_entity_poly.entity_id
_entity_poly.type
_entity_poly.pdbx_seq_one_letter_code
_entity_poly.pdbx_strand_id
1 'polypeptide(L)' 'DITDGYLAIEEKLIVHRDLKTANIFLTSTGARIADFGFCEFLNETKKPQLFYNVGSPAYMSP' A
#
# COMPACT_ATOMS: atom_id res chain seq x y z
N ASP A 1 12.62 4.35 8.71
CA ASP A 1 11.47 5.27 8.78
C ASP A 1 10.30 4.69 7.96
N ILE A 2 9.07 5.20 8.11
CA ILE A 2 7.91 4.76 7.32
C ILE A 2 8.12 5.02 5.81
N THR A 3 8.86 6.08 5.50
CA THR A 3 9.31 6.44 4.16
C THR A 3 10.16 5.33 3.53
N ASP A 4 11.13 4.77 4.25
CA ASP A 4 11.91 3.60 3.78
C ASP A 4 11.01 2.40 3.47
N GLY A 5 9.99 2.17 4.31
CA GLY A 5 8.99 1.13 4.08
C GLY A 5 8.21 1.35 2.78
N TYR A 6 7.82 2.60 2.50
CA TYR A 6 7.11 2.96 1.27
C TYR A 6 8.01 2.83 0.02
N LEU A 7 9.26 3.29 0.09
CA LEU A 7 10.24 3.13 -0.98
C LEU A 7 10.45 1.64 -1.32
N ALA A 8 10.53 0.77 -0.32
CA ALA A 8 10.66 -0.67 -0.55
C ALA A 8 9.42 -1.33 -1.21
N ILE A 9 8.23 -0.71 -1.10
CA ILE A 9 7.00 -1.13 -1.80
C ILE A 9 7.06 -0.64 -3.26
N GLU A 10 7.46 0.62 -3.47
CA GLU A 10 7.61 1.24 -4.79
C GLU A 10 8.65 0.53 -5.66
N GLU A 11 9.81 0.16 -5.09
CA GLU A 11 10.85 -0.61 -5.77
C GLU A 11 10.35 -1.96 -6.33
N LYS A 12 9.32 -2.52 -5.70
CA LYS A 12 8.66 -3.77 -6.14
C LYS A 12 7.53 -3.51 -7.13
N LEU A 13 7.31 -2.26 -7.53
CA LEU A 13 6.23 -1.84 -8.41
C LEU A 13 4.85 -2.21 -7.84
N ILE A 14 4.69 -2.09 -6.51
CA ILE A 14 3.44 -2.36 -5.80
C ILE A 14 2.76 -1.04 -5.47
N VAL A 15 1.45 -0.96 -5.70
CA VAL A 15 0.60 0.13 -5.19
C VAL A 15 -0.23 -0.41 -4.04
N HIS A 16 -0.13 0.18 -2.84
CA HIS A 16 -0.81 -0.35 -1.65
C HIS A 16 -2.35 -0.17 -1.67
N ARG A 17 -2.84 0.94 -2.24
CA ARG A 17 -4.25 1.32 -2.38
C ARG A 17 -5.08 1.49 -1.09
N ASP A 18 -4.54 1.19 0.09
CA ASP A 18 -5.19 1.41 1.39
C ASP A 18 -4.16 1.77 2.49
N LEU A 19 -3.21 2.65 2.15
CA LEU A 19 -2.23 3.12 3.12
C LEU A 19 -2.87 4.12 4.08
N LYS A 20 -2.96 3.73 5.36
CA LYS A 20 -3.57 4.52 6.44
C LYS A 20 -2.89 4.20 7.77
N THR A 21 -3.10 5.02 8.78
CA THR A 21 -2.49 4.83 10.10
C THR A 21 -2.83 3.48 10.74
N ALA A 22 -4.04 2.95 10.50
CA ALA A 22 -4.44 1.62 10.97
C ALA A 22 -3.63 0.47 10.34
N ASN A 23 -2.98 0.71 9.19
CA ASN A 23 -2.16 -0.26 8.48
C ASN A 23 -0.65 -0.02 8.73
N ILE A 24 -0.30 0.83 9.70
CA ILE A 24 1.07 1.09 10.13
C ILE A 24 1.24 0.56 11.56
N PHE A 25 2.08 -0.46 11.70
CA PHE A 25 2.32 -1.13 12.96
C PHE A 25 3.64 -0.67 13.56
N LEU A 26 3.62 -0.32 14.84
CA LEU A 26 4.82 0.02 15.58
C LEU A 26 5.43 -1.23 16.19
N THR A 27 6.72 -1.45 15.95
CA THR A 27 7.48 -2.55 16.53
C THR A 27 8.65 -2.01 17.36
N SER A 28 9.33 -2.88 18.11
CA SER A 28 10.56 -2.52 18.83
C SER A 28 11.69 -2.02 17.93
N THR A 29 11.59 -2.25 16.61
CA THR A 29 12.60 -1.88 15.61
C THR A 29 12.10 -0.81 14.63
N GLY A 30 10.98 -0.16 14.95
CA GLY A 30 10.38 0.89 14.13
C GLY A 30 9.07 0.48 13.45
N ALA A 31 8.56 1.38 12.60
CA ALA A 31 7.30 1.21 11.91
C ALA A 31 7.38 0.14 10.79
N ARG A 32 6.25 -0.52 10.53
CA ARG A 32 6.05 -1.50 9.45
C ARG A 32 4.71 -1.22 8.76
N ILE A 33 4.69 -1.30 7.44
CA ILE A 33 3.46 -1.23 6.63
C ILE A 33 2.88 -2.64 6.53
N ALA A 34 1.57 -2.77 6.70
CA ALA A 34 0.86 -4.05 6.67
C ALA A 34 -0.46 -3.93 5.88
N ASP A 35 -1.15 -5.06 5.74
CA ASP A 35 -2.42 -5.19 5.02
C ASP A 35 -2.35 -4.88 3.51
N PHE A 36 -1.77 -5.82 2.78
CA PHE A 36 -1.62 -5.75 1.33
C PHE A 36 -2.85 -6.26 0.56
N GLY A 37 -4.01 -6.38 1.22
CA GLY A 37 -5.21 -7.01 0.66
C GLY A 37 -5.82 -6.28 -0.55
N PHE A 38 -5.50 -5.00 -0.71
CA PHE A 38 -5.94 -4.17 -1.84
C PHE A 38 -4.80 -3.82 -2.81
N CYS A 39 -3.63 -4.45 -2.69
CA CYS A 39 -2.48 -4.09 -3.50
C CYS A 39 -2.63 -4.46 -4.98
N GLU A 40 -1.96 -3.67 -5.83
CA GLU A 40 -1.80 -3.95 -7.26
C GLU A 40 -0.31 -4.05 -7.61
N PHE A 41 0.04 -4.99 -8.49
CA PHE A 41 1.39 -5.17 -9.02
C PHE A 41 1.45 -4.59 -10.43
N LEU A 42 2.19 -3.49 -10.62
CA LEU A 42 2.26 -2.79 -11.91
C LEU A 42 3.04 -3.55 -12.98
N ASN A 43 3.80 -4.58 -12.59
CA ASN A 43 4.58 -5.44 -13.49
C ASN A 43 3.85 -6.73 -13.91
N GLU A 44 2.64 -7.00 -13.37
CA GLU A 44 1.85 -8.15 -13.80
C GLU A 44 1.00 -7.81 -15.03
N THR A 45 0.95 -8.73 -16.00
CA THR A 45 0.19 -8.55 -17.26
C THR A 45 -1.32 -8.70 -17.08
N LYS A 46 -1.80 -9.00 -15.86
CA LYS A 46 -3.23 -9.00 -15.56
C LYS A 46 -3.73 -7.57 -15.65
N LYS A 47 -4.87 -7.36 -16.30
CA LYS A 47 -5.54 -6.05 -16.27
C LYS A 47 -5.67 -5.65 -14.79
N PRO A 48 -5.09 -4.51 -14.37
CA PRO A 48 -5.17 -4.11 -12.98
C PRO A 48 -6.65 -3.91 -12.64
N GLN A 49 -7.08 -4.32 -11.45
CA GLN A 49 -8.46 -4.13 -10.98
C GLN A 49 -8.67 -2.66 -10.55
N LEU A 50 -8.25 -1.73 -11.41
CA LEU A 50 -8.46 -0.29 -11.26
C LEU A 50 -9.95 0.10 -11.36
N PHE A 51 -10.81 -0.82 -11.79
CA PHE A 51 -12.23 -0.55 -12.03
C PHE A 51 -13.08 -0.48 -10.75
N TYR A 52 -12.54 -0.83 -9.59
CA TYR A 52 -13.25 -0.73 -8.31
C TYR A 52 -12.54 0.25 -7.38
N ASN A 53 -13.30 1.18 -6.80
CA ASN A 53 -12.82 1.98 -5.68
C ASN A 53 -12.67 1.07 -4.46
N VAL A 54 -11.45 0.95 -3.94
CA VAL A 54 -11.11 0.15 -2.77
C VAL A 54 -10.28 0.98 -1.81
N GLY A 55 -10.22 0.53 -0.57
CA GLY A 55 -9.55 1.23 0.51
C GLY A 55 -10.49 2.11 1.32
N SER A 56 -9.92 2.95 2.16
CA SER A 56 -10.67 3.76 3.13
C SER A 56 -10.96 5.15 2.54
N PRO A 57 -12.23 5.56 2.35
CA PRO A 57 -12.58 6.79 1.62
C PRO A 57 -11.88 8.06 2.08
N ALA A 58 -11.63 8.21 3.39
CA ALA A 58 -10.96 9.38 3.96
C ALA A 58 -9.45 9.47 3.62
N TYR A 59 -8.85 8.39 3.10
CA TYR A 59 -7.43 8.27 2.77
C TYR A 59 -7.18 8.08 1.27
N MET A 60 -8.24 8.04 0.45
CA MET A 60 -8.09 7.91 -1.00
C MET A 60 -7.56 9.21 -1.61
N SER A 61 -6.72 9.07 -2.64
CA SER A 61 -6.36 10.19 -3.50
C SER A 61 -7.58 10.73 -4.24
N PRO A 62 -7.60 12.03 -4.63
CA PRO A 62 -8.67 12.62 -5.44
C PRO A 62 -8.95 11.90 -6.77
#